data_AF-A0A7J4G3G4-F1
#
_entry.id   AF-A0A7J4G3G4-F1
#
_cell.length_a   1.000
_cell.length_b   1.000
_cell.length_c   1.000
_cell.angle_alpha   90.00
_cell.angle_beta   90.00
_cell.angle_gamma   90.00
#
_symmetry.space_group_name_H-M   'P 1'
#
loop_
_entity.id
_entity.type
_entity.pdbx_description
1 polymer ?
#
loop_
_entity_poly.entity_id
_entity_poly.type
_entity_poly.pdbx_seq_one_letter_code
_entity_poly.pdbx_strand_id
1 'polypeptide(L)'
;MVEFDIAIPSSFTENLSSRMQRSFAVSNLARASACFGVKRIYIYPDPLSRNRTIYKEVIKLLRYLITPPYLKKTLFEFEDVLAYVGALPPIKLHLFEEKVRIKDIKYPIYRVGYTFAKKRGELYLVDVGLDKPVAIKGERPPSICIVKIIKNSPKYLIGELVDDNEVKDKGLYTGYTVIRSKENIVSLTKR
;
A
#
# COMPACT_ATOMS: atom_id res chain seq x y z
N MET A 1 6.49 19.74 -4.51
CA MET A 1 7.17 18.46 -4.86
C MET A 1 6.54 17.94 -6.14
N VAL A 2 7.33 17.54 -7.14
CA VAL A 2 6.78 17.02 -8.41
C VAL A 2 6.22 15.62 -8.17
N GLU A 3 4.98 15.36 -8.58
CA GLU A 3 4.38 14.03 -8.49
C GLU A 3 4.67 13.24 -9.76
N PHE A 4 5.20 12.02 -9.61
CA PHE A 4 5.45 11.11 -10.72
C PHE A 4 4.40 10.00 -10.72
N ASP A 5 3.71 9.84 -11.84
CA ASP A 5 2.89 8.68 -12.14
C ASP A 5 3.64 7.85 -13.21
N ILE A 6 3.58 6.53 -13.12
CA ILE A 6 4.17 5.63 -14.13
C ILE A 6 3.08 4.75 -14.74
N ALA A 7 3.27 4.33 -15.98
CA ALA A 7 2.40 3.39 -16.67
C ALA A 7 3.22 2.21 -17.22
N ILE A 8 2.74 0.99 -16.97
CA ILE A 8 3.35 -0.25 -17.46
C ILE A 8 2.31 -1.12 -18.18
N PRO A 9 2.71 -1.91 -19.19
CA PRO A 9 1.79 -2.84 -19.84
C PRO A 9 1.45 -4.03 -18.94
N SER A 10 0.28 -4.63 -19.15
CA SER A 10 -0.16 -5.83 -18.42
C SER A 10 0.72 -7.06 -18.68
N SER A 11 1.48 -7.04 -19.77
CA SER A 11 2.43 -8.07 -20.22
C SER A 11 3.85 -7.88 -19.65
N PHE A 12 4.06 -6.93 -18.71
CA PHE A 12 5.37 -6.55 -18.18
C PHE A 12 6.30 -7.72 -17.80
N THR A 13 5.75 -8.85 -17.35
CA THR A 13 6.52 -10.03 -16.94
C THR A 13 6.24 -11.28 -17.80
N GLU A 14 5.59 -11.12 -18.95
CA GLU A 14 5.15 -12.25 -19.80
C GLU A 14 6.30 -12.99 -20.48
N ASN A 15 7.39 -12.28 -20.79
CA ASN A 15 8.59 -12.87 -21.36
C ASN A 15 9.43 -13.70 -20.36
N LEU A 16 9.07 -13.71 -19.07
CA LEU A 16 9.83 -14.39 -18.02
C LEU A 16 9.25 -15.78 -17.74
N SER A 17 10.12 -16.78 -17.75
CA SER A 17 9.74 -18.20 -17.71
C SER A 17 9.28 -18.67 -16.33
N SER A 18 9.92 -18.20 -15.25
CA SER A 18 9.61 -18.66 -13.89
C SER A 18 8.86 -17.63 -13.05
N ARG A 19 7.99 -18.11 -12.15
CA ARG A 19 7.27 -17.26 -11.17
C ARG A 19 8.24 -16.46 -10.30
N MET A 20 9.37 -17.06 -9.91
CA MET A 20 10.41 -16.38 -9.15
C MET A 20 10.96 -15.17 -9.92
N GLN A 21 11.34 -15.33 -11.19
CA GLN A 21 11.84 -14.22 -12.01
C GLN A 21 10.80 -13.09 -12.14
N ARG A 22 9.52 -13.45 -12.36
CA ARG A 22 8.43 -12.48 -12.41
C ARG A 22 8.32 -11.68 -11.11
N SER A 23 8.36 -12.36 -9.97
CA SER A 23 8.30 -11.73 -8.65
C SER A 23 9.47 -10.78 -8.39
N PHE A 24 10.69 -11.16 -8.80
CA PHE A 24 11.87 -10.28 -8.71
C PHE A 24 11.76 -9.05 -9.62
N ALA A 25 11.30 -9.21 -10.87
CA ALA A 25 11.09 -8.08 -11.78
C ALA A 25 10.08 -7.08 -11.23
N VAL A 26 8.95 -7.58 -10.69
CA VAL A 26 7.94 -6.72 -10.04
C VAL A 26 8.50 -6.06 -8.78
N SER A 27 9.33 -6.75 -8.00
CA SER A 27 9.98 -6.18 -6.82
C SER A 27 10.93 -5.03 -7.16
N ASN A 28 11.71 -5.18 -8.23
CA ASN A 28 12.59 -4.12 -8.71
C ASN A 28 11.78 -2.88 -9.13
N LEU A 29 10.68 -3.07 -9.87
CA LEU A 29 9.77 -1.98 -10.24
C LEU A 29 9.18 -1.30 -9.00
N ALA A 30 8.69 -2.09 -8.04
CA ALA A 30 8.11 -1.57 -6.80
C ALA A 30 9.11 -0.75 -5.98
N ARG A 31 10.35 -1.25 -5.87
CA ARG A 31 11.44 -0.55 -5.17
C ARG A 31 11.83 0.73 -5.86
N ALA A 32 12.04 0.69 -7.18
CA ALA A 32 12.32 1.90 -7.96
C ALA A 32 11.21 2.94 -7.75
N SER A 33 9.94 2.52 -7.85
CA SER A 33 8.78 3.37 -7.63
C SER A 33 8.80 4.01 -6.23
N ALA A 34 9.15 3.24 -5.20
CA ALA A 34 9.25 3.75 -3.84
C ALA A 34 10.44 4.72 -3.64
N CYS A 35 11.60 4.44 -4.22
CA CYS A 35 12.77 5.31 -4.14
C CYS A 35 12.54 6.68 -4.80
N PHE A 36 11.82 6.71 -5.92
CA PHE A 36 11.53 7.94 -6.66
C PHE A 36 10.21 8.61 -6.23
N GLY A 37 9.53 8.10 -5.21
CA GLY A 37 8.29 8.69 -4.69
C GLY A 37 7.13 8.68 -5.69
N VAL A 38 7.03 7.64 -6.51
CA VAL A 38 5.95 7.47 -7.50
C VAL A 38 4.59 7.42 -6.80
N LYS A 39 3.62 8.22 -7.22
CA LYS A 39 2.29 8.24 -6.59
C LYS A 39 1.39 7.14 -7.12
N ARG A 40 1.38 6.91 -8.44
CA ARG A 40 0.51 5.91 -9.07
C ARG A 40 1.25 5.06 -10.08
N ILE A 41 0.97 3.76 -10.04
CA ILE A 41 1.39 2.80 -11.05
C ILE A 41 0.15 2.37 -11.82
N TYR A 42 0.00 2.88 -13.03
CA TYR A 42 -1.05 2.48 -13.96
C TYR A 42 -0.63 1.21 -14.69
N ILE A 43 -1.49 0.19 -14.69
CA ILE A 43 -1.26 -1.02 -15.47
C ILE A 43 -2.34 -1.11 -16.53
N TYR A 44 -1.96 -0.88 -17.77
CA TYR A 44 -2.86 -0.86 -18.93
C TYR A 44 -2.84 -2.21 -19.66
N PRO A 45 -3.96 -2.61 -20.28
CA PRO A 45 -4.00 -3.83 -21.06
C PRO A 45 -3.08 -3.71 -22.29
N ASP A 46 -2.19 -4.69 -22.45
CA ASP A 46 -1.44 -4.87 -23.68
C ASP A 46 -2.34 -5.55 -24.72
N PRO A 47 -2.60 -4.92 -25.88
CA PRO A 47 -3.45 -5.51 -26.92
C PRO A 47 -2.91 -6.82 -27.49
N LEU A 48 -1.60 -7.06 -27.41
CA LEU A 48 -0.95 -8.27 -27.90
C LEU A 48 -0.98 -9.41 -26.88
N SER A 49 -1.23 -9.10 -25.60
CA SER A 49 -1.27 -10.08 -24.53
C SER A 49 -2.69 -10.48 -24.18
N ARG A 50 -2.94 -11.81 -24.15
CA ARG A 50 -4.21 -12.37 -23.66
C ARG A 50 -4.07 -12.96 -22.26
N ASN A 51 -2.89 -12.88 -21.65
CA ASN A 51 -2.58 -13.55 -20.40
C ASN A 51 -3.09 -12.74 -19.19
N ARG A 52 -4.39 -12.89 -18.91
CA ARG A 52 -5.07 -12.24 -17.77
C ARG A 52 -4.50 -12.67 -16.41
N THR A 53 -3.85 -13.83 -16.34
CA THR A 53 -3.24 -14.33 -15.10
C THR A 53 -2.04 -13.48 -14.73
N ILE A 54 -1.11 -13.27 -15.68
CA ILE A 54 0.08 -12.42 -15.47
C ILE A 54 -0.30 -11.01 -15.06
N TYR A 55 -1.33 -10.45 -15.70
CA TYR A 55 -1.86 -9.13 -15.32
C TYR A 55 -2.27 -9.07 -13.84
N LYS A 56 -3.02 -10.08 -13.36
CA LYS A 56 -3.43 -10.17 -11.96
C LYS A 56 -2.24 -10.41 -11.02
N GLU A 57 -1.25 -11.21 -11.45
CA GLU A 57 -0.02 -11.48 -10.70
C GLU A 57 0.74 -10.17 -10.42
N VAL A 58 0.98 -9.35 -11.45
CA VAL A 58 1.69 -8.07 -11.33
C VAL A 58 0.96 -7.11 -10.38
N ILE A 59 -0.36 -6.95 -10.55
CA ILE A 59 -1.16 -6.09 -9.65
C ILE A 59 -1.03 -6.57 -8.20
N LYS A 60 -1.17 -7.87 -7.97
CA LYS A 60 -1.17 -8.45 -6.63
C LYS A 60 0.19 -8.30 -5.96
N LEU A 61 1.27 -8.59 -6.67
CA LEU A 61 2.63 -8.43 -6.18
C LEU A 61 2.96 -6.96 -5.85
N LEU A 62 2.62 -6.00 -6.72
CA LEU A 62 2.84 -4.58 -6.45
C LEU A 62 2.07 -4.10 -5.21
N ARG A 63 0.81 -4.53 -5.05
CA ARG A 63 0.00 -4.19 -3.87
C ARG A 63 0.55 -4.85 -2.60
N TYR A 64 0.99 -6.10 -2.69
CA TYR A 64 1.61 -6.81 -1.57
C TYR A 64 2.89 -6.12 -1.09
N LEU A 65 3.75 -5.70 -2.02
CA LEU A 65 5.05 -5.11 -1.71
C LEU A 65 4.94 -3.74 -1.02
N ILE A 66 3.96 -2.92 -1.41
CA ILE A 66 3.72 -1.60 -0.78
C ILE A 66 2.87 -1.69 0.49
N THR A 67 2.31 -2.85 0.82
CA THR A 67 1.52 -3.00 2.05
C THR A 67 2.46 -3.09 3.26
N PRO A 68 2.20 -2.33 4.35
CA PRO A 68 2.99 -2.43 5.58
C PRO A 68 3.08 -3.86 6.10
N PRO A 69 4.23 -4.32 6.62
CA PRO A 69 4.43 -5.71 7.06
C PRO A 69 3.35 -6.25 8.00
N TYR A 70 2.88 -5.42 8.92
CA TYR A 70 1.86 -5.77 9.91
C TYR A 70 0.44 -5.91 9.34
N LEU A 71 0.14 -5.34 8.17
CA LEU A 71 -1.17 -5.50 7.50
C LEU A 71 -1.20 -6.65 6.51
N LYS A 72 -0.04 -7.17 6.08
CA LYS A 72 0.04 -8.21 5.03
C LYS A 72 -0.77 -9.45 5.37
N LYS A 73 -0.69 -9.92 6.62
CA LYS A 73 -1.43 -11.11 7.09
C LYS A 73 -2.95 -10.91 7.11
N THR A 74 -3.40 -9.67 7.29
CA THR A 74 -4.83 -9.32 7.35
C THR A 74 -5.41 -9.11 5.96
N LEU A 75 -4.61 -8.56 5.03
CA LEU A 75 -5.05 -8.14 3.70
C LEU A 75 -4.83 -9.18 2.61
N PHE A 76 -3.93 -10.14 2.81
CA PHE A 76 -3.56 -11.13 1.80
C PHE A 76 -3.65 -12.54 2.37
N GLU A 77 -4.35 -13.38 1.65
CA GLU A 77 -4.37 -14.83 1.90
C GLU A 77 -3.11 -15.49 1.32
N PHE A 78 -2.88 -16.73 1.72
CA PHE A 78 -1.81 -17.53 1.14
C PHE A 78 -2.19 -17.92 -0.30
N GLU A 79 -1.39 -17.47 -1.26
CA GLU A 79 -1.59 -17.76 -2.68
C GLU A 79 -0.25 -18.09 -3.35
N ASP A 80 -0.29 -18.99 -4.33
CA ASP A 80 0.83 -19.39 -5.18
C ASP A 80 1.63 -18.22 -5.77
N VAL A 81 0.91 -17.16 -6.17
CA VAL A 81 1.50 -15.94 -6.73
C VAL A 81 2.46 -15.27 -5.75
N LEU A 82 2.21 -15.42 -4.44
CA LEU A 82 2.99 -14.85 -3.36
C LEU A 82 4.05 -15.80 -2.80
N ALA A 83 4.22 -17.01 -3.35
CA ALA A 83 5.12 -18.03 -2.79
C ALA A 83 6.58 -17.55 -2.62
N TYR A 84 7.06 -16.67 -3.51
CA TYR A 84 8.44 -16.18 -3.51
C TYR A 84 8.63 -14.83 -2.80
N VAL A 85 7.58 -14.24 -2.21
CA VAL A 85 7.67 -12.87 -1.64
C VAL A 85 8.64 -12.76 -0.47
N GLY A 86 8.90 -13.87 0.24
CA GLY A 86 9.88 -13.93 1.32
C GLY A 86 11.33 -13.75 0.87
N ALA A 87 11.64 -14.02 -0.40
CA ALA A 87 12.96 -13.83 -0.99
C ALA A 87 13.12 -12.46 -1.68
N LEU A 88 12.04 -11.67 -1.79
CA LEU A 88 12.07 -10.40 -2.49
C LEU A 88 12.75 -9.32 -1.63
N PRO A 89 13.50 -8.40 -2.25
CA PRO A 89 14.13 -7.31 -1.52
C PRO A 89 13.06 -6.39 -0.90
N PRO A 90 13.22 -5.98 0.38
CA PRO A 90 12.18 -5.24 1.09
C PRO A 90 12.02 -3.81 0.58
N ILE A 91 10.83 -3.24 0.79
CA ILE A 91 10.55 -1.81 0.66
C ILE A 91 10.43 -1.25 2.08
N LYS A 92 11.37 -0.37 2.45
CA LYS A 92 11.38 0.30 3.76
C LYS A 92 10.89 1.73 3.58
N LEU A 93 9.68 2.03 4.06
CA LEU A 93 9.17 3.40 4.16
C LEU A 93 9.08 3.81 5.63
N HIS A 94 9.23 5.09 5.92
CA HIS A 94 9.12 5.64 7.27
C HIS A 94 7.78 5.28 7.94
N LEU A 95 6.67 5.30 7.18
CA LEU A 95 5.35 4.91 7.70
C LEU A 95 5.20 3.41 7.95
N PHE A 96 6.15 2.58 7.52
CA PHE A 96 6.12 1.12 7.69
C PHE A 96 6.94 0.66 8.90
N GLU A 97 7.37 1.60 9.75
CA GLU A 97 8.09 1.29 10.98
C GLU A 97 7.41 0.17 11.78
N GLU A 98 8.20 -0.86 12.08
CA GLU A 98 7.74 -2.03 12.82
C GLU A 98 7.46 -1.69 14.29
N LYS A 99 6.96 -2.71 15.00
CA LYS A 99 6.33 -2.67 16.32
C LYS A 99 7.06 -1.77 17.34
N VAL A 100 6.60 -0.53 17.45
CA VAL A 100 6.93 0.34 18.57
C VAL A 100 6.01 -0.03 19.72
N ARG A 101 6.56 -0.37 20.90
CA ARG A 101 5.73 -0.58 22.09
C ARG A 101 4.99 0.71 22.38
N ILE A 102 3.71 0.63 22.76
CA ILE A 102 2.87 1.82 22.99
C ILE A 102 3.49 2.81 23.99
N LYS A 103 4.29 2.32 24.95
CA LYS A 103 4.99 3.13 25.95
C LYS A 103 6.12 3.98 25.37
N ASP A 104 6.71 3.55 24.26
CA ASP A 104 7.89 4.16 23.65
C ASP A 104 7.51 5.09 22.47
N ILE A 105 6.21 5.23 22.19
CA ILE A 105 5.70 6.08 21.12
C ILE A 105 5.84 7.55 21.52
N LYS A 106 6.56 8.32 20.70
CA LYS A 106 6.53 9.78 20.72
C LYS A 106 5.35 10.27 19.87
N TYR A 107 4.38 10.91 20.51
CA TYR A 107 3.21 11.46 19.84
C TYR A 107 3.52 12.87 19.26
N PRO A 108 2.92 13.25 18.12
CA PRO A 108 2.06 12.44 17.25
C PRO A 108 2.85 11.53 16.29
N ILE A 109 2.36 10.33 16.03
CA ILE A 109 2.94 9.36 15.07
C ILE A 109 1.98 9.11 13.91
N TYR A 110 2.52 8.97 12.70
CA TYR A 110 1.78 8.66 11.49
C TYR A 110 1.97 7.19 11.14
N ARG A 111 0.87 6.45 10.95
CA ARG A 111 0.91 5.05 10.51
C ARG A 111 -0.16 4.78 9.47
N VAL A 112 0.11 3.83 8.59
CA VAL A 112 -0.92 3.29 7.70
C VAL A 112 -1.74 2.26 8.48
N GLY A 113 -3.05 2.27 8.31
CA GLY A 113 -3.94 1.35 8.99
C GLY A 113 -5.06 0.80 8.10
N TYR A 114 -5.61 -0.34 8.54
CA TYR A 114 -6.74 -1.00 7.91
C TYR A 114 -8.01 -0.85 8.75
N THR A 115 -9.06 -0.27 8.17
CA THR A 115 -10.36 -0.10 8.83
C THR A 115 -11.11 -1.43 8.80
N PHE A 116 -11.29 -2.06 9.96
CA PHE A 116 -11.93 -3.39 10.04
C PHE A 116 -13.31 -3.38 10.69
N ALA A 117 -13.64 -2.38 11.52
CA ALA A 117 -14.92 -2.36 12.23
C ALA A 117 -15.46 -0.95 12.48
N LYS A 118 -16.79 -0.86 12.56
CA LYS A 118 -17.52 0.32 13.06
C LYS A 118 -18.14 -0.01 14.42
N LYS A 119 -17.96 0.87 15.40
CA LYS A 119 -18.61 0.82 16.72
C LYS A 119 -19.85 1.72 16.74
N ARG A 120 -20.59 1.69 17.87
CA ARG A 120 -21.76 2.56 18.09
C ARG A 120 -21.41 4.02 17.80
N GLY A 121 -22.29 4.71 17.06
CA GLY A 121 -22.11 6.08 16.61
C GLY A 121 -21.16 6.21 15.42
N GLU A 122 -20.34 7.25 15.43
CA GLU A 122 -19.37 7.62 14.38
C GLU A 122 -17.95 7.16 14.71
N LEU A 123 -17.80 6.07 15.45
CA LEU A 123 -16.49 5.57 15.89
C LEU A 123 -16.04 4.38 15.04
N TYR A 124 -14.91 4.51 14.35
CA TYR A 124 -14.31 3.49 13.50
C TYR A 124 -13.03 2.95 14.15
N LEU A 125 -12.81 1.64 14.04
CA LEU A 125 -11.60 0.98 14.53
C LEU A 125 -10.67 0.64 13.35
N VAL A 126 -9.43 1.06 13.50
CA VAL A 126 -8.37 0.89 12.51
C VAL A 126 -7.22 0.10 13.13
N ASP A 127 -6.83 -0.97 12.46
CA ASP A 127 -5.62 -1.73 12.82
C ASP A 127 -4.39 -1.03 12.22
N VAL A 128 -3.44 -0.67 13.07
CA VAL A 128 -2.18 0.00 12.70
C VAL A 128 -0.94 -0.86 13.02
N GLY A 129 -1.14 -2.14 13.34
CA GLY A 129 -0.06 -3.05 13.72
C GLY A 129 0.52 -2.82 15.11
N LEU A 130 -0.24 -2.17 15.99
CA LEU A 130 0.09 -1.98 17.41
C LEU A 130 -0.80 -2.89 18.27
N ASP A 131 -0.47 -3.05 19.56
CA ASP A 131 -1.22 -3.91 20.49
C ASP A 131 -2.69 -3.49 20.67
N LYS A 132 -3.04 -2.25 20.31
CA LYS A 132 -4.39 -1.70 20.39
C LYS A 132 -4.78 -1.05 19.06
N PRO A 133 -6.04 -1.18 18.64
CA PRO A 133 -6.55 -0.46 17.47
C PRO A 133 -6.66 1.03 17.75
N VAL A 134 -6.61 1.83 16.69
CA VAL A 134 -6.89 3.27 16.74
C VAL A 134 -8.39 3.49 16.52
N ALA A 135 -8.99 4.29 17.38
CA ALA A 135 -10.36 4.75 17.25
C ALA A 135 -10.37 6.13 16.59
N ILE A 136 -11.07 6.23 15.46
CA ILE A 136 -11.29 7.47 14.71
C ILE A 136 -12.76 7.84 14.86
N LYS A 137 -13.03 9.11 15.19
CA LYS A 137 -14.38 9.65 15.26
C LYS A 137 -14.66 10.47 13.99
N GLY A 138 -15.85 10.30 13.40
CA GLY A 138 -16.33 11.13 12.30
C GLY A 138 -16.72 10.31 11.08
N GLU A 139 -16.25 10.72 9.91
CA GLU A 139 -16.59 10.07 8.64
C GLU A 139 -15.99 8.67 8.53
N ARG A 140 -16.58 7.84 7.66
CA ARG A 140 -16.10 6.48 7.41
C ARG A 140 -14.73 6.55 6.72
N PRO A 141 -13.64 6.10 7.39
CA PRO A 141 -12.35 6.06 6.73
C PRO A 141 -12.35 5.00 5.62
N PRO A 142 -11.51 5.17 4.59
CA PRO A 142 -11.27 4.15 3.58
C PRO A 142 -10.78 2.83 4.20
N SER A 143 -10.84 1.75 3.43
CA SER A 143 -10.33 0.43 3.88
C SER A 143 -8.87 0.51 4.32
N ILE A 144 -8.02 1.18 3.55
CA ILE A 144 -6.63 1.50 3.93
C ILE A 144 -6.53 3.01 4.06
N CYS A 145 -6.04 3.50 5.18
CA CYS A 145 -5.97 4.92 5.48
C CYS A 145 -4.69 5.27 6.25
N ILE A 146 -4.33 6.54 6.25
CA ILE A 146 -3.25 7.06 7.09
C ILE A 146 -3.89 7.69 8.33
N VAL A 147 -3.35 7.32 9.49
CA VAL A 147 -3.85 7.80 10.76
C VAL A 147 -2.74 8.49 11.53
N LYS A 148 -3.07 9.64 12.10
CA LYS A 148 -2.25 10.34 13.07
C LYS A 148 -2.71 9.94 14.45
N ILE A 149 -1.86 9.22 15.16
CA ILE A 149 -2.14 8.80 16.53
C ILE A 149 -1.69 9.92 17.46
N ILE A 150 -2.59 10.38 18.32
CA ILE A 150 -2.41 11.56 19.17
C ILE A 150 -2.21 11.16 20.62
N LYS A 151 -2.97 10.17 21.10
CA LYS A 151 -2.92 9.74 22.50
C LYS A 151 -3.20 8.26 22.69
N ASN A 152 -2.66 7.74 23.77
CA ASN A 152 -2.97 6.40 24.28
C ASN A 152 -4.21 6.46 25.19
N SER A 153 -5.14 5.51 25.03
CA SER A 153 -6.21 5.28 26.01
C SER A 153 -6.22 3.81 26.43
N PRO A 154 -6.86 3.47 27.57
CA PRO A 154 -6.79 2.11 28.12
C PRO A 154 -7.27 1.04 27.13
N LYS A 155 -8.34 1.32 26.38
CA LYS A 155 -9.00 0.37 25.49
C LYS A 155 -8.63 0.50 24.00
N TYR A 156 -8.24 1.68 23.55
CA TYR A 156 -7.90 1.99 22.17
C TYR A 156 -6.93 3.17 22.12
N LEU A 157 -6.21 3.34 21.02
CA LEU A 157 -5.49 4.57 20.73
C LEU A 157 -6.48 5.57 20.13
N ILE A 158 -6.26 6.87 20.32
CA ILE A 158 -7.11 7.89 19.70
C ILE A 158 -6.29 8.58 18.61
N GLY A 159 -6.87 8.65 17.43
CA GLY A 159 -6.24 9.27 16.28
C GLY A 159 -7.25 9.85 15.31
N GLU A 160 -6.71 10.58 14.35
CA GLU A 160 -7.46 11.29 13.32
C GLU A 160 -7.04 10.77 11.95
N LEU A 161 -7.98 10.83 11.00
CA LEU A 161 -7.71 10.54 9.60
C LEU A 161 -6.84 11.68 9.04
N VAL A 162 -5.83 11.31 8.26
CA VAL A 162 -4.90 12.27 7.65
C VAL A 162 -4.94 12.11 6.15
N ASP A 163 -4.95 13.24 5.46
CA ASP A 163 -4.81 13.28 4.01
C ASP A 163 -3.35 13.11 3.57
N ASP A 164 -3.15 12.53 2.39
CA ASP A 164 -1.82 12.35 1.79
C ASP A 164 -1.01 13.66 1.71
N ASN A 165 -1.68 14.81 1.59
CA ASN A 165 -1.00 16.11 1.48
C ASN A 165 -0.32 16.52 2.79
N GLU A 166 -0.96 16.32 3.95
CA GLU A 166 -0.36 16.65 5.25
C GLU A 166 0.93 15.84 5.48
N VAL A 167 0.93 14.58 5.04
CA VAL A 167 2.09 13.68 5.20
C VAL A 167 3.23 14.10 4.25
N LYS A 168 2.89 14.54 3.03
CA LYS A 168 3.85 15.04 2.05
C LYS A 168 4.50 16.36 2.47
N ASP A 169 3.76 17.25 3.10
CA ASP A 169 4.30 18.53 3.60
C ASP A 169 5.37 18.30 4.67
N LYS A 170 5.35 17.13 5.32
CA LYS A 170 6.39 16.66 6.25
C LYS A 170 7.56 15.93 5.58
N GLY A 171 7.57 15.87 4.25
CA GLY A 171 8.57 15.14 3.47
C GLY A 171 8.45 13.61 3.54
N LEU A 172 7.31 13.08 4.00
CA LEU A 172 7.08 11.65 4.11
C LEU A 172 6.35 11.12 2.88
N TYR A 173 6.83 10.00 2.36
CA TYR A 173 6.20 9.29 1.24
C TYR A 173 5.26 8.18 1.76
N THR A 174 4.02 8.20 1.26
CA THR A 174 2.94 7.32 1.71
C THR A 174 2.88 5.97 0.99
N GLY A 175 3.68 5.82 -0.07
CA GLY A 175 3.61 4.68 -0.97
C GLY A 175 2.86 4.99 -2.26
N TYR A 176 2.91 4.04 -3.20
CA TYR A 176 2.22 4.16 -4.48
C TYR A 176 0.87 3.46 -4.44
N THR A 177 -0.06 3.92 -5.29
CA THR A 177 -1.31 3.23 -5.57
C THR A 177 -1.24 2.50 -6.91
N VAL A 178 -1.67 1.25 -6.94
CA VAL A 178 -1.75 0.46 -8.18
C VAL A 178 -3.13 0.62 -8.81
N ILE A 179 -3.19 1.13 -10.04
CA ILE A 179 -4.42 1.39 -10.76
C ILE A 179 -4.53 0.47 -11.96
N ARG A 180 -5.59 -0.32 -11.97
CA ARG A 180 -5.97 -1.14 -13.13
C ARG A 180 -6.66 -0.24 -14.16
N SER A 181 -5.99 0.06 -15.27
CA SER A 181 -6.66 0.74 -16.39
C SER A 181 -7.47 -0.26 -17.22
N LYS A 182 -8.65 0.15 -17.67
CA LYS A 182 -9.40 -0.58 -18.71
C LYS A 182 -9.01 -0.13 -20.11
N GLU A 183 -8.31 1.00 -20.20
CA GLU A 183 -7.99 1.69 -21.45
C GLU A 183 -6.50 1.67 -21.74
N ASN A 184 -6.16 1.84 -23.01
CA ASN A 184 -4.80 1.78 -23.53
C ASN A 184 -3.97 2.99 -23.06
N ILE A 185 -2.65 2.91 -23.23
CA ILE A 185 -1.72 3.98 -22.82
C ILE A 185 -2.09 5.37 -23.38
N VAL A 186 -2.62 5.43 -24.61
CA VAL A 186 -3.05 6.67 -25.26
C VAL A 186 -4.19 7.36 -24.51
N SER A 187 -5.09 6.61 -23.89
CA SER A 187 -6.14 7.21 -23.06
C SER A 187 -5.60 7.76 -21.74
N LEU A 188 -4.55 7.14 -21.19
CA LEU A 188 -3.96 7.58 -19.92
C LEU A 188 -3.23 8.92 -20.05
N THR A 189 -2.77 9.28 -21.25
CA THR A 189 -2.03 10.52 -21.52
C THR A 189 -2.92 11.70 -21.94
N LYS A 190 -4.21 11.48 -22.24
CA LYS A 190 -5.16 12.53 -22.65
C LYS A 190 -5.73 13.35 -21.47
N ARG A 191 -4.95 13.53 -20.41
CA ARG A 191 -5.33 14.34 -19.25
C ARG A 191 -5.22 15.84 -19.51
#